data_AF-A0AA88YHW5-F1
#
_entry.id   AF-A0AA88YHW5-F1
#
_cell.length_a   1.000
_cell.length_b   1.000
_cell.length_c   1.000
_cell.angle_alpha   90.00
_cell.angle_beta   90.00
_cell.angle_gamma   90.00
#
_symmetry.space_group_name_H-M   'P 1'
#
loop_
_entity.id
_entity.type
_entity.pdbx_description
1 polymer ?
#
loop_
_entity_poly.entity_id
_entity_poly.type
_entity_poly.pdbx_seq_one_letter_code
_entity_poly.pdbx_strand_id
1 'polypeptide(L)'
;MLTLPSQRLLKYYKNSIRQTPGFNENNITWMIKEATTQNISPFGHHGGLVIDEMTIQDDLIIERRGSLWHFTGIVEMGSTNNNIDILCNGGKKIQLATHVLQIVFHGLTGFR
;
A
#
# COMPACT_ATOMS: atom_id res chain seq x y z
N MET A 1 19.75 14.34 27.38
CA MET A 1 18.58 15.01 26.76
C MET A 1 18.50 14.50 25.33
N LEU A 2 17.40 13.86 24.92
CA LEU A 2 17.30 13.26 23.58
C LEU A 2 16.95 14.35 22.56
N THR A 3 17.83 14.64 21.60
CA THR A 3 17.55 15.57 20.51
C THR A 3 16.65 14.90 19.48
N LEU A 4 15.37 15.26 19.47
CA LEU A 4 14.38 14.75 18.52
C LEU A 4 14.18 15.73 17.35
N PRO A 5 13.91 15.21 16.13
CA PRO A 5 13.62 16.05 14.97
C PRO A 5 12.32 16.83 15.16
N SER A 6 12.24 18.01 14.53
CA SER A 6 11.01 18.79 14.51
C SER A 6 9.87 18.04 13.80
N GLN A 7 8.62 18.33 14.19
CA GLN A 7 7.43 17.78 13.55
C GLN A 7 7.41 18.02 12.03
N ARG A 8 7.92 19.19 11.60
CA ARG A 8 8.03 19.53 10.18
C ARG A 8 8.95 18.56 9.45
N LEU A 9 10.13 18.29 10.02
CA LEU A 9 11.10 17.37 9.43
C LEU A 9 10.55 15.94 9.37
N LEU A 10 9.86 15.49 10.42
CA LEU A 10 9.18 14.18 10.42
C LEU A 10 8.14 14.04 9.31
N LYS A 11 7.32 15.08 9.07
CA LYS A 11 6.35 15.07 7.97
C LYS A 11 7.04 14.98 6.60
N TYR A 12 8.16 15.66 6.40
CA TYR A 12 8.92 15.54 5.16
C TYR A 12 9.45 14.12 4.94
N TYR A 13 10.00 13.48 5.97
CA TYR A 13 10.44 12.08 5.87
C TYR A 13 9.28 11.12 5.64
N LYS A 14 8.13 11.32 6.31
CA LYS A 14 6.95 10.48 6.07
C LYS A 14 6.46 10.61 4.62
N ASN A 15 6.44 11.83 4.09
CA ASN A 15 5.94 12.12 2.75
C ASN A 15 6.94 11.78 1.64
N SER A 16 8.20 11.45 1.96
CA SER A 16 9.16 10.97 0.95
C SER A 16 8.88 9.53 0.52
N ILE A 17 8.22 8.74 1.38
CA ILE A 17 7.77 7.38 1.05
C ILE A 17 6.38 7.46 0.47
N ARG A 18 6.24 7.10 -0.81
CA ARG A 18 4.95 7.05 -1.50
C ARG A 18 4.37 5.65 -1.40
N GLN A 19 3.16 5.55 -0.85
CA GLN A 19 2.38 4.32 -0.91
C GLN A 19 1.58 4.33 -2.21
N THR A 20 1.74 3.29 -3.02
CA THR A 20 0.97 3.07 -4.24
C THR A 20 0.03 1.89 -4.03
N PRO A 21 -1.17 1.89 -4.65
CA PRO A 21 -2.03 0.72 -4.61
C PRO A 21 -1.34 -0.48 -5.25
N GLY A 22 -1.69 -1.67 -4.78
CA GLY A 22 -1.16 -2.94 -5.28
C GLY A 22 0.09 -3.42 -4.53
N PHE A 23 0.86 -4.25 -5.21
CA PHE A 23 1.98 -4.98 -4.61
C PHE A 23 3.29 -4.18 -4.69
N ASN A 24 3.95 -3.96 -3.55
CA ASN A 24 5.23 -3.26 -3.51
C ASN A 24 6.40 -4.25 -3.48
N GLU A 25 6.94 -4.56 -4.66
CA GLU A 25 8.09 -5.47 -4.82
C GLU A 25 9.36 -4.96 -4.10
N ASN A 26 9.51 -3.64 -3.98
CA ASN A 26 10.66 -3.06 -3.26
C ASN A 26 10.62 -3.44 -1.78
N ASN A 27 9.43 -3.55 -1.19
CA ASN A 27 9.30 -3.97 0.20
C ASN A 27 9.72 -5.43 0.39
N ILE A 28 9.36 -6.35 -0.52
CA ILE A 28 9.87 -7.73 -0.46
C ILE A 28 11.39 -7.75 -0.59
N THR A 29 11.91 -7.04 -1.59
CA THR A 29 13.35 -7.03 -1.87
C THR A 29 14.12 -6.48 -0.68
N TRP A 30 13.58 -5.44 -0.04
CA TRP A 30 14.12 -4.88 1.20
C TRP A 30 14.06 -5.90 2.34
N MET A 31 12.92 -6.56 2.57
CA MET A 31 12.80 -7.59 3.61
C MET A 31 13.83 -8.72 3.44
N ILE A 32 14.06 -9.21 2.23
CA ILE A 32 15.06 -10.27 1.97
C ILE A 32 16.47 -9.77 2.30
N LYS A 33 16.82 -8.56 1.86
CA LYS A 33 18.13 -7.95 2.13
C LYS A 33 18.34 -7.73 3.62
N GLU A 34 17.33 -7.26 4.33
CA GLU A 34 17.38 -7.01 5.77
C GLU A 34 17.54 -8.33 6.54
N ALA A 35 16.80 -9.38 6.15
CA ALA A 35 16.93 -10.70 6.77
C ALA A 35 18.33 -11.30 6.59
N THR A 36 18.92 -11.09 5.41
CA THR A 36 20.31 -11.50 5.13
C THR A 36 21.31 -10.69 5.96
N THR A 37 21.11 -9.37 6.07
CA THR A 37 21.98 -8.47 6.82
C THR A 37 21.98 -8.78 8.31
N GLN A 38 20.82 -9.13 8.86
CA GLN A 38 20.67 -9.52 10.27
C GLN A 38 21.01 -10.99 10.54
N ASN A 39 21.46 -11.75 9.53
CA ASN A 39 21.73 -13.20 9.63
C ASN A 39 20.56 -13.96 10.28
N ILE A 40 19.33 -13.65 9.87
CA ILE A 40 18.14 -14.35 10.36
C ILE A 40 18.25 -15.83 9.97
N SER A 41 17.94 -16.73 10.91
CA SER A 41 17.93 -18.17 10.62
C SER A 41 16.95 -18.49 9.49
N PRO A 42 17.16 -19.57 8.71
CA PRO A 42 16.22 -19.96 7.66
C PRO A 42 14.78 -20.15 8.17
N PHE A 43 14.61 -20.55 9.43
CA PHE A 43 13.30 -20.65 10.06
C PHE A 43 12.59 -19.28 10.16
N GLY A 44 13.33 -18.20 10.41
CA GLY A 44 12.82 -16.84 10.51
C GLY A 44 12.44 -16.19 9.18
N HIS A 45 12.76 -16.82 8.04
CA HIS A 45 12.29 -16.38 6.73
C HIS A 45 10.84 -16.78 6.45
N HIS A 46 10.28 -17.65 7.28
CA HIS A 46 8.90 -18.10 7.16
C HIS A 46 7.97 -17.15 7.92
N GLY A 47 6.74 -17.02 7.41
CA GLY A 47 5.75 -16.14 7.95
C GLY A 47 4.36 -16.43 7.40
N GLY A 48 3.38 -15.72 7.92
CA GLY A 48 2.00 -15.74 7.44
C GLY A 48 1.70 -14.55 6.55
N LEU A 49 0.83 -14.76 5.56
CA LEU A 49 0.15 -13.67 4.88
C LEU A 49 -1.17 -13.41 5.60
N VAL A 50 -1.32 -12.23 6.18
CA VAL A 50 -2.58 -11.78 6.77
C VAL A 50 -3.31 -10.96 5.73
N ILE A 51 -4.55 -11.33 5.48
CA ILE A 51 -5.46 -10.65 4.57
C ILE A 51 -6.58 -10.09 5.43
N ASP A 52 -6.82 -8.80 5.32
CA ASP A 52 -7.90 -8.14 6.04
C ASP A 52 -8.62 -7.16 5.12
N GLU A 53 -9.95 -7.10 5.27
CA GLU A 53 -10.80 -6.18 4.54
C GLU A 53 -11.37 -5.15 5.52
N MET A 54 -11.11 -3.88 5.24
CA MET A 54 -11.58 -2.79 6.07
C MET A 54 -12.53 -1.90 5.27
N THR A 55 -13.72 -1.67 5.82
CA THR A 55 -14.64 -0.66 5.28
C THR A 55 -14.05 0.74 5.51
N ILE A 56 -14.05 1.54 4.46
CA ILE A 56 -13.62 2.94 4.48
C ILE A 56 -14.80 3.85 4.14
N GLN A 57 -14.72 5.11 4.58
CA GLN A 57 -15.67 6.12 4.14
C GLN A 57 -15.46 6.42 2.65
N ASP A 58 -16.54 6.43 1.90
CA ASP A 58 -16.56 6.81 0.49
C ASP A 58 -16.30 8.31 0.36
N ASP A 59 -15.13 8.67 -0.16
CA ASP A 59 -14.76 10.06 -0.38
C ASP A 59 -13.83 10.21 -1.59
N LEU A 60 -13.85 11.38 -2.21
CA LEU A 60 -12.97 11.75 -3.32
C LEU A 60 -11.95 12.79 -2.86
N ILE A 61 -10.70 12.35 -2.75
CA ILE A 61 -9.59 13.21 -2.35
C ILE A 61 -8.85 13.70 -3.58
N ILE A 62 -8.73 15.02 -3.72
CA ILE A 62 -7.96 15.66 -4.79
C ILE A 62 -6.61 16.10 -4.21
N GLU A 63 -5.53 15.48 -4.67
CA GLU A 63 -4.18 15.77 -4.21
C GLU A 63 -3.34 16.39 -5.34
N ARG A 64 -2.64 17.50 -5.05
CA ARG A 64 -1.65 18.06 -5.97
C ARG A 64 -0.28 17.44 -5.70
N ARG A 65 0.23 16.66 -6.65
CA ARG A 65 1.58 16.07 -6.62
C ARG A 65 2.47 16.80 -7.61
N GLY A 66 3.19 17.80 -7.12
CA GLY A 66 4.02 18.68 -7.96
C GLY A 66 3.16 19.52 -8.91
N SER A 67 3.30 19.29 -10.22
CA SER A 67 2.49 19.95 -11.25
C SER A 67 1.20 19.19 -11.61
N LEU A 68 1.03 17.95 -11.14
CA LEU A 68 -0.08 17.07 -11.53
C LEU A 68 -1.13 16.94 -10.42
N TRP A 69 -2.40 16.92 -10.81
CA TRP A 69 -3.54 16.62 -9.94
C TRP A 69 -3.83 15.11 -9.96
N HIS A 70 -4.00 14.52 -8.78
CA HIS A 70 -4.34 13.12 -8.61
C HIS A 70 -5.66 13.00 -7.88
N PHE A 71 -6.51 12.11 -8.36
CA PHE A 71 -7.78 11.75 -7.72
C PHE A 71 -7.60 10.43 -6.98
N THR A 72 -7.88 10.43 -5.69
CA THR A 72 -7.81 9.24 -4.82
C THR A 72 -9.20 8.94 -4.29
N GLY A 73 -9.54 7.66 -4.19
CA GLY A 73 -10.86 7.21 -3.72
C GLY A 73 -11.76 6.64 -4.82
N ILE A 74 -11.31 6.59 -6.07
CA ILE A 74 -12.02 5.91 -7.17
C ILE A 74 -11.59 4.44 -7.22
N VAL A 75 -12.55 3.54 -7.46
CA VAL A 75 -12.27 2.12 -7.72
C VAL A 75 -11.60 1.95 -9.09
N GLU A 76 -10.37 1.43 -9.09
CA GLU A 76 -9.60 1.15 -10.31
C GLU A 76 -9.12 -0.31 -10.32
N MET A 77 -9.87 -1.17 -11.01
CA MET A 77 -9.66 -2.63 -11.05
C MET A 77 -8.91 -3.11 -12.32
N GLY A 78 -8.28 -2.19 -13.05
CA GLY A 78 -7.54 -2.49 -14.28
C GLY A 78 -8.41 -2.86 -15.49
N SER A 79 -7.78 -3.12 -16.64
CA SER A 79 -8.44 -3.29 -17.94
C SER A 79 -9.31 -4.54 -18.03
N THR A 80 -8.88 -5.67 -17.47
CA THR A 80 -9.63 -6.92 -17.51
C THR A 80 -10.99 -6.80 -16.84
N ASN A 81 -11.03 -6.22 -15.63
CA ASN A 81 -12.28 -6.00 -14.91
C ASN A 81 -13.16 -4.98 -15.65
N ASN A 82 -12.56 -3.87 -16.12
CA ASN A 82 -13.28 -2.87 -16.92
C ASN A 82 -13.95 -3.49 -18.16
N ASN A 83 -13.28 -4.42 -18.84
CA ASN A 83 -13.83 -5.08 -20.02
C ASN A 83 -15.02 -5.99 -19.66
N ILE A 84 -14.92 -6.73 -18.56
CA ILE A 84 -16.03 -7.57 -18.06
C ILE A 84 -17.24 -6.68 -17.73
N ASP A 85 -17.02 -5.56 -17.04
CA ASP A 85 -18.09 -4.62 -16.70
C ASP A 85 -18.77 -4.04 -17.94
N ILE A 86 -17.99 -3.67 -18.97
CA ILE A 86 -18.55 -3.18 -20.24
C ILE A 86 -19.37 -4.27 -20.94
N LEU A 87 -18.87 -5.52 -20.94
CA LEU A 87 -19.56 -6.66 -21.57
C LEU A 87 -20.88 -7.01 -20.85
N CYS A 88 -20.88 -7.00 -19.52
CA CYS A 88 -22.05 -7.38 -18.73
C CYS A 88 -23.06 -6.23 -18.56
N ASN A 89 -22.59 -5.00 -18.39
CA ASN A 89 -23.42 -3.86 -17.98
C ASN A 89 -23.54 -2.76 -19.05
N GLY A 90 -22.92 -2.93 -20.23
CA GLY A 90 -22.99 -1.99 -21.35
C GLY A 90 -22.17 -0.70 -21.18
N GLY A 91 -21.42 -0.56 -20.09
CA GLY A 91 -20.55 0.58 -19.84
C GLY A 91 -19.95 0.58 -18.43
N LYS A 92 -18.85 1.33 -18.26
CA LYS A 92 -18.19 1.49 -16.94
C LYS A 92 -18.79 2.68 -16.19
N LYS A 93 -19.26 2.43 -14.96
CA LYS A 93 -19.59 3.50 -14.00
C LYS A 93 -18.39 3.76 -13.10
N ILE A 94 -18.06 5.04 -12.90
CA ILE A 94 -17.07 5.45 -11.91
C ILE A 94 -17.72 5.28 -10.53
N GLN A 95 -17.02 4.60 -9.62
CA GLN A 95 -17.50 4.34 -8.26
C GLN A 95 -16.42 4.74 -7.25
N LEU A 96 -16.84 5.20 -6.08
CA LEU A 96 -15.95 5.45 -4.95
C LEU A 96 -15.62 4.13 -4.24
N ALA A 97 -14.40 4.05 -3.72
CA ALA A 97 -13.94 2.90 -2.95
C ALA A 97 -14.61 2.90 -1.58
N THR A 98 -15.23 1.78 -1.24
CA THR A 98 -15.92 1.56 0.05
C THR A 98 -15.15 0.60 0.95
N HIS A 99 -14.23 -0.18 0.38
CA HIS A 99 -13.44 -1.19 1.08
C HIS A 99 -11.99 -1.12 0.63
N VAL A 100 -11.07 -1.43 1.55
CA VAL A 100 -9.64 -1.60 1.26
C VAL A 100 -9.23 -2.99 1.69
N LEU A 101 -8.61 -3.73 0.77
CA LEU A 101 -7.96 -4.99 1.06
C LEU A 101 -6.51 -4.73 1.47
N GLN A 102 -6.17 -5.05 2.71
CA GLN A 102 -4.81 -4.97 3.21
C GLN A 102 -4.17 -6.36 3.22
N ILE A 103 -2.95 -6.45 2.68
CA ILE A 103 -2.14 -7.67 2.69
C ILE A 103 -0.87 -7.38 3.48
N VAL A 104 -0.68 -8.09 4.59
CA VAL A 104 0.48 -7.91 5.49
C VAL A 104 1.22 -9.22 5.61
N PHE A 105 2.54 -9.19 5.40
CA PHE A 105 3.39 -10.31 5.73
C PHE A 105 3.84 -10.21 7.19
N HIS A 106 3.71 -11.30 7.95
CA HIS A 106 4.14 -11.39 9.34
C HIS A 106 5.12 -12.56 9.53
N GLY A 107 6.39 -12.25 9.80
CA GLY A 107 7.43 -13.25 10.03
C GLY A 107 7.29 -13.97 11.38
N LEU A 108 7.57 -15.28 11.42
CA LEU A 108 7.40 -16.12 12.63
C LEU A 108 8.32 -15.73 13.79
N THR A 109 9.56 -15.37 13.51
CA THR A 109 10.54 -14.95 14.54
C THR A 109 10.68 -13.43 14.65
N GLY A 110 9.93 -12.70 13.81
CA GLY A 110 9.97 -11.24 13.68
C GLY A 110 11.21 -10.71 12.95
N PHE A 111 11.01 -9.70 12.10
CA PHE A 111 12.00 -8.64 11.95
C PHE A 111 11.91 -7.82 13.24
N ARG A 112 12.91 -7.92 14.12
CA ARG A 112 12.96 -7.15 15.37
C ARG A 112 13.74 -5.85 15.18
#